data_AF-A0A3B9K097-F1
#
_entry.id   AF-A0A3B9K097-F1
#
_cell.length_a   1.000
_cell.length_b   1.000
_cell.length_c   1.000
_cell.angle_alpha   90.00
_cell.angle_beta   90.00
_cell.angle_gamma   90.00
#
_symmetry.space_group_name_H-M   'P 1'
#
loop_
_entity.id
_entity.type
_entity.pdbx_description
1 polymer ?
#
loop_
_entity_poly.entity_id
_entity_poly.type
_entity_poly.pdbx_seq_one_letter_code
_entity_poly.pdbx_strand_id
1 'polypeptide(L)'
;MAEIEFYTADWCSDCRRSKSLLDTLGVEYETFDVEESKENADKSQAISGRHNIPVIKFADGNFLVEPSDAILHAELKIRGIIA
;
A
#
# COMPACT_ATOMS: atom_id res chain seq x y z
N MET A 1 -11.95 10.30 2.47
CA MET A 1 -11.71 8.85 2.42
C MET A 1 -10.44 8.70 1.63
N ALA A 2 -9.41 8.09 2.19
CA ALA A 2 -8.15 7.91 1.46
C ALA A 2 -8.41 7.05 0.22
N GLU A 3 -7.83 7.43 -0.93
CA GLU A 3 -7.94 6.62 -2.15
C GLU A 3 -7.11 5.33 -2.06
N ILE A 4 -6.21 5.27 -1.07
CA ILE A 4 -5.26 4.19 -0.85
C ILE A 4 -5.17 3.85 0.63
N GLU A 5 -5.35 2.58 0.96
CA GLU A 5 -4.99 1.97 2.25
C GLU A 5 -3.62 1.29 2.09
N PHE A 6 -2.65 1.68 2.91
CA PHE A 6 -1.29 1.18 2.86
C PHE A 6 -0.92 0.42 4.13
N TYR A 7 -0.89 -0.91 4.04
CA TYR A 7 -0.52 -1.79 5.13
C TYR A 7 1.00 -2.01 5.12
N THR A 8 1.65 -1.61 6.21
CA THR A 8 3.11 -1.46 6.30
C THR A 8 3.65 -1.92 7.66
N ALA A 9 4.98 -2.03 7.77
CA ALA A 9 5.74 -2.15 9.01
C ALA A 9 7.05 -1.38 8.89
N ASP A 10 7.57 -0.86 10.00
CA ASP A 10 8.77 0.02 10.01
C ASP A 10 10.05 -0.70 9.57
N TRP A 11 10.21 -1.98 9.92
CA TRP A 11 11.41 -2.75 9.53
C TRP A 11 11.42 -3.09 8.03
N CYS A 12 10.27 -3.09 7.36
CA CYS A 12 10.16 -3.56 5.99
C CYS A 12 10.78 -2.57 5.00
N SER A 13 11.79 -3.03 4.25
CA SER A 13 12.46 -2.23 3.21
C SER A 13 11.55 -1.92 2.03
N ASP A 14 10.74 -2.88 1.59
CA ASP A 14 9.82 -2.68 0.47
C ASP A 14 8.70 -1.71 0.82
N CYS A 15 8.25 -1.71 2.08
CA CYS A 15 7.30 -0.72 2.57
C CYS A 15 7.87 0.70 2.49
N ARG A 16 9.11 0.89 2.98
CA ARG A 16 9.80 2.19 2.91
C ARG A 16 9.97 2.67 1.47
N ARG A 17 10.25 1.75 0.53
CA ARG A 17 10.32 2.07 -0.90
C ARG A 17 8.99 2.56 -1.46
N SER A 18 7.92 1.79 -1.27
CA SER A 18 6.58 2.15 -1.74
C SER A 18 6.10 3.47 -1.13
N LYS A 19 6.36 3.68 0.16
CA LYS A 19 6.07 4.93 0.88
C LYS A 19 6.78 6.12 0.23
N SER A 20 8.09 5.99 0.02
CA SER A 20 8.90 7.05 -0.61
C SER A 20 8.38 7.42 -1.99
N LEU A 21 7.91 6.44 -2.78
CA LEU A 21 7.32 6.71 -4.09
C LEU A 21 6.00 7.50 -3.96
N LEU A 22 5.09 7.06 -3.10
CA LEU A 22 3.80 7.73 -2.86
C LEU A 22 4.02 9.17 -2.37
N ASP A 23 4.95 9.36 -1.43
CA ASP A 23 5.32 10.68 -0.89
C ASP A 23 5.91 11.59 -1.98
N THR A 24 6.78 11.04 -2.84
CA THR A 24 7.39 11.78 -3.96
C THR A 24 6.34 12.24 -4.98
N LEU A 25 5.31 11.42 -5.18
CA LEU A 25 4.21 11.71 -6.09
C LEU A 25 3.11 12.58 -5.46
N GLY A 26 3.19 12.87 -4.16
CA GLY A 26 2.20 13.65 -3.44
C GLY A 26 0.84 12.97 -3.31
N VAL A 27 0.82 11.63 -3.31
CA VAL A 27 -0.41 10.85 -3.21
C VAL A 27 -0.88 10.79 -1.77
N GLU A 28 -2.16 11.05 -1.52
CA GLU A 28 -2.76 10.85 -0.20
C GLU A 28 -3.09 9.36 0.03
N TYR A 29 -2.60 8.82 1.14
CA TYR A 29 -2.84 7.43 1.55
C TYR A 29 -2.99 7.34 3.07
N GLU A 30 -3.75 6.35 3.52
CA GLU A 30 -3.88 6.01 4.93
C GLU A 30 -2.92 4.87 5.27
N THR A 31 -2.14 5.03 6.32
CA THR A 31 -1.12 4.04 6.72
C THR A 31 -1.66 3.16 7.84
N PHE A 32 -1.55 1.86 7.68
CA PHE A 32 -1.96 0.85 8.65
C PHE A 32 -0.75 0.02 9.06
N ASP A 33 -0.22 0.27 10.26
CA ASP A 33 0.88 -0.52 10.80
C ASP A 33 0.37 -1.89 11.27
N VAL A 34 0.96 -2.96 10.72
CA VAL A 34 0.58 -4.35 11.03
C VAL A 34 1.28 -4.91 12.27
N GLU A 35 2.35 -4.27 12.75
CA GLU A 35 3.03 -4.63 13.99
C GLU A 35 2.33 -4.04 15.22
N GLU A 36 1.86 -2.81 15.11
CA GLU A 36 1.16 -2.14 16.21
C GLU A 36 -0.25 -2.69 16.44
N SER A 37 -0.86 -3.28 15.40
CA SER A 37 -2.23 -3.78 15.46
C SER A 37 -2.39 -5.13 14.77
N LYS A 38 -2.75 -6.13 15.59
CA LYS A 38 -3.19 -7.44 15.09
C LYS A 38 -4.38 -7.32 14.13
N GLU A 39 -5.27 -6.35 14.34
CA GLU A 39 -6.41 -6.13 13.45
C GLU A 39 -5.94 -5.68 12.06
N ASN A 40 -4.91 -4.83 11.97
CA ASN A 40 -4.34 -4.40 10.70
C ASN A 40 -3.63 -5.56 9.98
N ALA A 41 -2.91 -6.41 10.73
CA ALA A 41 -2.31 -7.62 10.18
C ALA A 41 -3.38 -8.58 9.62
N ASP A 42 -4.45 -8.83 10.38
CA ASP A 42 -5.55 -9.71 9.98
C ASP A 42 -6.29 -9.13 8.75
N LYS A 43 -6.48 -7.80 8.67
CA LYS A 43 -7.03 -7.11 7.48
C LYS A 43 -6.12 -7.25 6.26
N SER A 44 -4.82 -6.98 6.41
CA SER A 44 -3.84 -7.11 5.34
C SER A 44 -3.82 -8.53 4.77
N GLN A 45 -3.88 -9.54 5.66
CA GLN A 45 -3.97 -10.94 5.26
C GLN A 45 -5.29 -11.27 4.56
N ALA A 46 -6.42 -10.75 5.05
CA ALA A 46 -7.72 -10.96 4.42
C ALA A 46 -7.79 -10.37 3.00
N ILE A 47 -7.10 -9.25 2.76
CA ILE A 47 -7.02 -8.60 1.44
C ILE A 47 -6.08 -9.37 0.51
N SER A 48 -4.85 -9.61 0.95
CA SER A 48 -3.78 -10.16 0.09
C SER A 48 -3.80 -11.69 -0.05
N GLY A 49 -4.52 -12.38 0.85
CA GLY A 49 -4.51 -13.83 0.99
C GLY A 49 -3.20 -14.39 1.55
N ARG A 50 -2.25 -13.54 1.96
CA ARG A 50 -0.91 -13.92 2.42
C ARG A 50 -0.42 -12.99 3.53
N HIS A 51 0.72 -13.29 4.14
CA HIS A 51 1.30 -12.48 5.23
C HIS A 51 2.36 -11.49 4.74
N ASN A 52 2.50 -11.31 3.43
CA ASN A 52 3.50 -10.44 2.84
C ASN A 52 3.06 -8.98 2.92
N ILE A 53 4.02 -8.09 3.15
CA ILE A 53 3.87 -6.63 3.14
C ILE A 53 4.99 -6.03 2.28
N PRO A 54 4.79 -4.89 1.61
CA PRO A 54 3.62 -4.00 1.69
C PRO A 54 2.37 -4.54 0.99
N VAL A 55 1.18 -4.24 1.55
CA VAL A 55 -0.10 -4.39 0.86
C VAL A 55 -0.70 -3.01 0.63
N ILE A 56 -1.01 -2.70 -0.62
CA ILE A 56 -1.59 -1.41 -1.03
C ILE A 56 -2.96 -1.71 -1.61
N LYS A 57 -4.02 -1.25 -0.98
CA LYS A 57 -5.40 -1.42 -1.46
C LYS A 57 -5.94 -0.08 -1.94
N PHE A 58 -6.51 -0.08 -3.13
CA PHE A 58 -7.12 1.08 -3.76
C PHE A 58 -8.63 1.14 -3.45
N ALA A 59 -9.21 2.33 -3.56
CA ALA A 59 -10.64 2.55 -3.33
C ALA A 59 -11.57 1.78 -4.28
N ASP A 60 -11.08 1.36 -5.45
CA ASP A 60 -11.81 0.52 -6.41
C ASP A 60 -11.84 -0.98 -6.02
N GLY A 61 -11.18 -1.34 -4.91
CA GLY A 61 -11.09 -2.71 -4.40
C GLY A 61 -9.91 -3.51 -4.96
N ASN A 62 -9.15 -2.97 -5.91
CA ASN A 62 -7.90 -3.59 -6.35
C ASN A 62 -6.83 -3.46 -5.26
N PHE A 63 -5.86 -4.38 -5.28
CA PHE A 63 -4.75 -4.35 -4.33
C PHE A 63 -3.45 -4.85 -4.97
N LEU A 64 -2.33 -4.42 -4.40
CA LEU A 64 -0.99 -4.85 -4.74
C LEU A 64 -0.33 -5.44 -3.51
N VAL A 65 0.52 -6.44 -3.73
CA VAL A 65 1.31 -7.10 -2.70
C VAL A 65 2.76 -7.09 -3.14
N GLU A 66 3.64 -6.52 -2.32
CA GLU A 66 5.07 -6.33 -2.62
C GLU A 66 5.33 -5.73 -4.02
N PRO A 67 4.61 -4.67 -4.46
CA PRO A 67 4.80 -4.12 -5.80
C PRO A 67 6.18 -3.47 -5.94
N SER A 68 6.72 -3.55 -7.16
CA SER A 68 7.81 -2.67 -7.58
C SER A 68 7.31 -1.26 -7.83
N ASP A 69 8.22 -0.28 -7.80
CA ASP A 69 7.88 1.12 -8.05
C ASP A 69 7.24 1.33 -9.42
N ALA A 70 7.70 0.60 -10.43
CA ALA A 70 7.13 0.65 -11.78
C ALA A 70 5.66 0.17 -11.81
N ILE A 71 5.34 -0.90 -11.07
CA ILE A 71 3.98 -1.42 -10.98
C ILE A 71 3.11 -0.44 -10.20
N LEU A 72 3.57 0.02 -9.04
CA LEU A 72 2.82 0.96 -8.21
C LEU A 72 2.53 2.25 -8.99
N HIS A 73 3.54 2.82 -9.65
CA HIS A 73 3.37 4.01 -10.48
C HIS A 73 2.38 3.79 -11.64
N ALA A 74 2.44 2.66 -12.32
CA ALA A 74 1.50 2.34 -13.40
C ALA A 74 0.06 2.26 -12.90
N GLU A 75 -0.16 1.60 -11.77
CA GLU A 75 -1.49 1.44 -11.17
C GLU A 75 -2.07 2.77 -10.66
N LEU A 76 -1.22 3.65 -10.11
CA LEU A 76 -1.61 5.02 -9.75
C LEU A 76 -2.06 5.82 -10.99
N LYS A 77 -1.32 5.70 -12.10
CA LYS A 77 -1.62 6.40 -13.37
C LYS A 77 -2.90 5.88 -14.02
N ILE A 78 -3.12 4.57 -14.02
CA ILE A 78 -4.34 3.95 -14.55
C ILE A 78 -5.59 4.48 -13.83
N ARG A 79 -5.48 4.75 -12.53
CA ARG A 79 -6.57 5.29 -11.71
C ARG A 79 -6.67 6.81 -11.73
N GLY A 80 -5.75 7.50 -12.42
CA GLY A 80 -5.75 8.96 -12.49
C GLY A 80 -5.38 9.65 -11.17
N ILE A 81 -4.77 8.92 -10.23
CA ILE A 81 -4.30 9.46 -8.94
C ILE A 81 -3.08 10.37 -9.17
N ILE A 82 -2.28 10.03 -10.17
CA ILE A 82 -1.11 10.81 -10.62
C ILE A 82 -1.23 11.10 -12.12
N ALA A 83 -0.53 12.15 -12.57
CA ALA A 83 -0.51 12.61 -13.96
C ALA A 83 0.23 11.70 -14.97
#